data_AF-A0A917TM05-F1
#
_entry.id   AF-A0A917TM05-F1
#
_cell.length_a   1.000
_cell.length_b   1.000
_cell.length_c   1.000
_cell.angle_alpha   90.00
_cell.angle_beta   90.00
_cell.angle_gamma   90.00
#
_symmetry.space_group_name_H-M   'P 1'
#
loop_
_entity.id
_entity.type
_entity.pdbx_description
1 polymer ?
#
loop_
_entity_poly.entity_id
_entity_poly.type
_entity_poly.pdbx_seq_one_letter_code
_entity_poly.pdbx_strand_id
1 'polypeptide(L)'
;MNRDAYVPRRVAAAAVGVTTTTFNHWQERGWVTPDGQRRTLTTRPNKRRRGHLEYLLGDVLDAARDTKLNPRNPGRQTRILITV
;
A
#
# COMPACT_ATOMS: atom_id res chain seq x y z
N MET A 1 -4.94 12.87 -8.68
CA MET A 1 -4.12 12.60 -7.47
C MET A 1 -2.65 12.64 -7.89
N ASN A 2 -1.80 13.42 -7.23
CA ASN A 2 -0.38 13.51 -7.57
C ASN A 2 0.35 12.24 -7.09
N ARG A 3 0.78 11.38 -8.02
CA ARG A 3 1.42 10.08 -7.72
C ARG A 3 2.83 10.23 -7.12
N ASP A 4 3.49 11.35 -7.40
CA ASP A 4 4.83 11.66 -6.90
C ASP A 4 4.82 12.27 -5.50
N ALA A 5 3.62 12.42 -4.92
CA ALA A 5 3.47 12.87 -3.56
C ALA A 5 3.95 11.81 -2.57
N TYR A 6 4.69 12.25 -1.56
CA TYR A 6 5.03 11.42 -0.42
C TYR A 6 4.09 11.73 0.73
N VAL A 7 3.48 10.68 1.28
CA VAL A 7 2.43 10.81 2.29
C VAL A 7 2.74 9.94 3.52
N PRO A 8 2.33 10.37 4.74
CA PRO A 8 2.47 9.55 5.93
C PRO A 8 1.68 8.25 5.84
N ARG A 9 2.13 7.19 6.53
CA ARG A 9 1.49 5.84 6.53
C ARG A 9 -0.04 5.87 6.66
N ARG A 10 -0.56 6.64 7.62
CA ARG A 10 -2.01 6.69 7.89
C ARG A 10 -2.79 7.23 6.69
N VAL A 11 -2.25 8.28 6.04
CA VAL A 11 -2.84 8.87 4.84
C VAL A 11 -2.72 7.90 3.67
N ALA A 12 -1.57 7.26 3.52
CA ALA A 12 -1.32 6.25 2.48
C ALA A 12 -2.31 5.08 2.57
N ALA A 13 -2.47 4.49 3.76
CA ALA A 13 -3.38 3.36 3.99
C ALA A 13 -4.85 3.76 3.77
N ALA A 14 -5.26 4.95 4.24
CA ALA A 14 -6.60 5.47 4.03
C ALA A 14 -6.90 5.73 2.55
N ALA A 15 -5.93 6.24 1.78
CA ALA A 15 -6.09 6.53 0.36
C ALA A 15 -6.41 5.30 -0.49
N VAL A 16 -5.94 4.11 -0.08
CA VAL A 16 -6.19 2.85 -0.80
C VAL A 16 -7.18 1.92 -0.10
N GLY A 17 -7.72 2.33 1.05
CA GLY A 17 -8.71 1.56 1.81
C GLY A 17 -8.17 0.24 2.38
N VAL A 18 -6.88 0.18 2.75
CA VAL A 18 -6.28 -1.02 3.36
C VAL A 18 -6.02 -0.83 4.83
N THR A 19 -6.02 -1.95 5.57
CA THR A 19 -5.65 -1.92 6.99
C THR A 19 -4.18 -1.59 7.16
N THR A 20 -3.84 -0.97 8.29
CA THR A 20 -2.43 -0.66 8.59
C THR A 20 -1.56 -1.92 8.73
N THR A 21 -2.15 -3.07 9.08
CA THR A 21 -1.47 -4.38 9.07
C THR A 21 -1.09 -4.81 7.67
N THR A 22 -2.01 -4.71 6.70
CA THR A 22 -1.71 -4.98 5.28
C THR A 22 -0.59 -4.07 4.78
N PHE A 23 -0.66 -2.79 5.13
CA PHE A 23 0.39 -1.83 4.77
C PHE A 23 1.75 -2.18 5.40
N ASN A 24 1.77 -2.64 6.66
CA ASN A 24 3.00 -3.10 7.31
C ASN A 24 3.63 -4.28 6.57
N HIS A 25 2.83 -5.23 6.06
CA HIS A 25 3.37 -6.32 5.27
C HIS A 25 4.04 -5.83 3.98
N TRP A 26 3.46 -4.84 3.30
CA TRP A 26 4.10 -4.21 2.14
C TRP A 26 5.40 -3.50 2.51
N GLN A 27 5.44 -2.83 3.67
CA GLN A 27 6.66 -2.19 4.16
C GLN A 27 7.76 -3.20 4.48
N GLU A 28 7.44 -4.26 5.23
CA GLU A 28 8.43 -5.22 5.73
C GLU A 28 8.90 -6.20 4.66
N ARG A 29 7.99 -6.61 3.76
CA ARG A 29 8.23 -7.73 2.83
C ARG A 29 8.04 -7.35 1.37
N GLY A 30 7.59 -6.12 1.09
CA GLY A 30 7.16 -5.74 -0.26
C GLY A 30 5.79 -6.32 -0.63
N TRP A 31 5.36 -6.05 -1.86
CA TRP A 31 4.21 -6.70 -2.49
C TRP A 31 4.64 -7.47 -3.73
N VAL A 32 3.80 -8.41 -4.16
CA VAL A 32 4.03 -9.20 -5.38
C VAL A 32 3.14 -8.67 -6.48
N THR A 33 3.75 -8.26 -7.58
CA THR A 33 3.09 -7.79 -8.79
C THR A 33 2.43 -8.95 -9.54
N PRO A 34 1.51 -8.69 -10.49
CA PRO A 34 0.84 -9.75 -11.27
C PRO A 34 1.81 -10.63 -12.08
N ASP A 35 2.94 -10.08 -12.51
CA ASP A 35 4.04 -10.77 -13.19
C ASP A 35 4.94 -11.59 -12.24
N GLY A 36 4.64 -11.58 -10.94
CA GLY A 36 5.35 -12.38 -9.93
C GLY A 36 6.61 -11.70 -9.38
N GLN A 37 6.90 -10.47 -9.77
CA GLN A 37 8.01 -9.71 -9.21
C GLN A 37 7.66 -9.17 -7.82
N ARG A 38 8.63 -9.13 -6.92
CA ARG A 38 8.48 -8.49 -5.61
C ARG A 38 8.99 -7.06 -5.69
N ARG A 39 8.14 -6.10 -5.32
CA ARG A 39 8.47 -4.67 -5.22
C ARG A 39 8.37 -4.15 -3.79
N THR A 40 9.10 -3.09 -3.48
CA THR A 40 9.15 -2.47 -2.14
C THR A 40 8.68 -1.03 -2.22
N LEU A 41 8.11 -0.54 -1.11
CA LEU A 41 7.61 0.84 -1.05
C LEU A 41 8.78 1.81 -0.98
N THR A 42 8.82 2.81 -1.86
CA THR A 42 9.77 3.92 -1.76
C THR A 42 9.41 4.78 -0.55
N THR A 43 10.38 4.99 0.33
CA THR A 43 10.20 5.78 1.56
C THR A 43 11.18 6.94 1.63
N ARG A 44 10.78 7.98 2.38
CA ARG A 44 11.67 9.07 2.77
C ARG A 44 11.42 9.50 4.22
N PRO A 45 12.40 10.10 4.91
CA PRO A 45 12.19 10.69 6.22
C PRO A 45 11.14 11.81 6.18
N ASN A 46 10.21 11.81 7.13
CA ASN A 46 9.24 12.88 7.30
C ASN A 46 9.95 14.12 7.87
N LYS A 47 9.99 15.20 7.08
CA LYS A 47 10.65 16.46 7.49
C LYS A 47 9.98 17.13 8.70
N ARG A 48 8.69 16.88 8.93
CA ARG A 48 7.89 17.50 10.01
C ARG A 48 7.83 16.65 11.28
N ARG A 49 8.07 15.34 11.18
CA ARG A 49 8.01 14.40 12.31
C ARG A 49 9.22 13.47 12.30
N ARG A 50 10.22 13.79 13.13
CA ARG A 50 11.44 12.99 13.27
C ARG A 50 11.09 11.54 13.65
N GLY A 51 11.72 10.57 13.00
CA GLY A 51 11.47 9.14 13.21
C GLY A 51 10.26 8.57 12.45
N HIS A 52 9.51 9.40 11.70
CA HIS A 52 8.44 8.92 10.83
C HIS A 52 8.87 8.87 9.36
N LEU A 53 8.33 7.90 8.63
CA LEU A 53 8.53 7.77 7.18
C LEU A 53 7.31 8.27 6.41
N GLU A 54 7.57 8.86 5.25
CA GLU A 54 6.59 9.13 4.21
C GLU A 54 6.83 8.16 3.06
N TYR A 55 5.74 7.76 2.39
CA TYR A 55 5.72 6.74 1.37
C TYR A 55 5.27 7.37 0.05
N LEU A 56 5.91 6.98 -1.04
CA LEU A 56 5.52 7.43 -2.38
C LEU A 56 4.10 6.93 -2.69
N LEU A 57 3.19 7.85 -3.02
CA LEU A 57 1.79 7.53 -3.24
C LEU A 57 1.62 6.61 -4.46
N GLY A 58 2.43 6.77 -5.50
CA GLY A 58 2.46 5.90 -6.68
C GLY A 58 2.64 4.43 -6.30
N ASP A 59 3.67 4.12 -5.51
CA ASP A 59 3.95 2.75 -5.07
C ASP A 59 2.81 2.18 -4.21
N VAL A 60 2.19 3.01 -3.37
CA VAL A 60 1.08 2.58 -2.51
C VAL A 60 -0.15 2.25 -3.36
N LEU A 61 -0.43 3.04 -4.40
CA LEU A 61 -1.51 2.77 -5.35
C LEU A 61 -1.24 1.50 -6.16
N ASP A 62 0.00 1.29 -6.60
CA ASP A 62 0.39 0.11 -7.36
C ASP A 62 0.35 -1.15 -6.47
N ALA A 63 0.86 -1.08 -5.24
CA ALA A 63 0.75 -2.16 -4.26
C ALA A 63 -0.69 -2.55 -3.98
N ALA A 64 -1.59 -1.56 -3.84
CA ALA A 64 -3.01 -1.82 -3.63
C ALA A 64 -3.68 -2.43 -4.87
N ARG A 65 -3.37 -1.93 -6.07
CA ARG A 65 -3.87 -2.46 -7.33
C ARG A 65 -3.42 -3.91 -7.53
N ASP A 66 -2.13 -4.16 -7.38
CA ASP A 66 -1.52 -5.47 -7.57
C ASP A 66 -2.03 -6.46 -6.52
N THR A 67 -2.12 -6.05 -5.26
CA THR A 67 -2.68 -6.89 -4.19
C THR A 67 -4.14 -7.28 -4.46
N LYS A 68 -4.96 -6.38 -5.04
CA LYS A 68 -6.34 -6.69 -5.44
C LYS A 68 -6.41 -7.62 -6.65
N LEU A 69 -5.49 -7.47 -7.60
CA LEU A 69 -5.47 -8.24 -8.84
C LEU A 69 -4.75 -9.59 -8.70
N ASN A 70 -3.94 -9.78 -7.66
CA ASN A 70 -3.11 -10.96 -7.51
C ASN A 70 -3.93 -12.15 -6.97
N PRO A 71 -4.17 -13.20 -7.78
CA PRO A 71 -4.92 -14.39 -7.34
C PRO A 71 -4.14 -15.24 -6.32
N ARG A 72 -2.83 -15.01 -6.16
CA ARG A 72 -1.95 -15.70 -5.20
C ARG A 72 -1.86 -14.98 -3.85
N ASN A 73 -2.61 -13.91 -3.63
CA ASN A 73 -2.68 -13.25 -2.33
C ASN A 73 -4.03 -13.60 -1.65
N PRO A 74 -4.15 -14.75 -0.98
CA PRO A 74 -5.41 -15.22 -0.37
C PRO A 74 -5.88 -14.36 0.81
N GLY A 75 -5.06 -13.39 1.23
CA GLY A 75 -5.39 -12.43 2.28
C GLY A 75 -6.34 -11.34 1.80
N ARG A 76 -7.65 -11.67 1.75
CA ARG A 76 -8.79 -10.75 1.64
C ARG A 76 -9.09 -10.26 0.21
N GLN A 77 -9.85 -11.08 -0.52
CA GLN A 77 -11.11 -10.55 -1.06
C GLN A 77 -11.83 -9.92 0.14
N THR A 78 -11.72 -8.61 0.34
CA THR A 78 -12.70 -7.90 1.14
C THR A 78 -14.01 -8.21 0.45
N ARG A 79 -14.79 -9.10 1.05
CA ARG A 79 -16.20 -9.30 0.79
C ARG A 79 -16.79 -7.90 0.82
N ILE A 80 -16.95 -7.29 -0.36
CA ILE A 80 -17.83 -6.15 -0.51
C ILE A 80 -19.19 -6.79 -0.30
N LEU A 81 -19.65 -6.82 0.94
CA LEU A 81 -21.06 -7.05 1.24
C LEU A 81 -21.78 -5.84 0.62
N ILE A 82 -22.15 -5.99 -0.65
CA ILE A 82 -23.25 -5.23 -1.21
C ILE A 82 -24.47 -5.90 -0.60
N THR A 83 -24.93 -5.38 0.54
CA THR A 83 -26.27 -5.70 1.04
C THR A 83 -27.26 -5.10 0.04
N VAL A 84 -28.10 -5.97 -0.50
CA VAL A 84 -29.27 -5.71 -1.36
C VAL A 84 -30.24 -4.70 -0.73
#